data_AF-A0A3E0NKY6-F1
#
_entry.id   AF-A0A3E0NKY6-F1
#
_cell.length_a   1.000
_cell.length_b   1.000
_cell.length_c   1.000
_cell.angle_alpha   90.00
_cell.angle_beta   90.00
_cell.angle_gamma   90.00
#
_symmetry.space_group_name_H-M   'P 1'
#
loop_
_entity.id
_entity.type
_entity.pdbx_description
1 polymer ?
#
loop_
_entity_poly.entity_id
_entity_poly.type
_entity_poly.pdbx_seq_one_letter_code
_entity_poly.pdbx_strand_id
1 'polypeptide(L)' 'MPRRTYERDGQTIELADDVDELVTDKRAGWRANPAKARRRQRRYKKRLTNEILHSDYLGQSAEDD' A
#
# COMPACT_ATOMS: atom_id res chain seq x y z
N MET A 1 0.06 1.30 19.11
CA MET A 1 0.59 2.19 18.06
C MET A 1 0.19 1.61 16.70
N PRO A 2 -0.46 2.34 15.80
CA PRO A 2 -0.87 1.77 14.52
C PRO A 2 0.37 1.35 13.70
N ARG A 3 0.29 0.18 13.06
CA ARG A 3 1.36 -0.36 12.22
C ARG A 3 1.55 0.55 11.00
N ARG A 4 2.78 0.64 10.46
CA ARG A 4 3.00 1.30 9.16
C ARG A 4 2.58 0.32 8.06
N THR A 5 2.02 0.84 6.97
CA THR A 5 1.98 0.14 5.69
C THR A 5 3.38 0.02 5.11
N TYR A 6 3.71 -1.18 4.66
CA TYR A 6 4.93 -1.53 3.94
C TYR A 6 4.60 -2.21 2.62
N GLU A 7 5.57 -2.22 1.70
CA GLU A 7 5.48 -2.85 0.38
C GLU A 7 5.13 -4.34 0.47
N ARG A 8 5.79 -5.05 1.40
CA ARG A 8 5.51 -6.47 1.70
C ARG A 8 4.05 -6.76 2.05
N ASP A 9 3.30 -5.76 2.52
CA ASP A 9 1.90 -5.94 2.88
C ASP A 9 1.03 -6.09 1.61
N GLY A 10 1.56 -5.73 0.44
CA GLY A 10 0.93 -5.94 -0.86
C GLY A 10 0.84 -7.40 -1.27
N GLN A 11 1.65 -8.29 -0.69
CA GLN A 11 1.63 -9.73 -0.97
C GLN A 11 0.41 -10.45 -0.38
N THR A 12 -0.28 -9.81 0.57
CA THR A 12 -1.50 -10.32 1.22
C THR A 12 -2.79 -9.73 0.65
N ILE A 13 -2.69 -8.97 -0.46
CA ILE A 13 -3.82 -8.30 -1.09
C ILE A 13 -4.36 -9.18 -2.19
N GLU A 14 -5.61 -9.62 -2.02
CA GLU A 14 -6.32 -10.45 -2.99
C GLU A 14 -7.44 -9.63 -3.66
N LEU A 15 -8.04 -8.70 -2.93
CA LEU A 15 -9.14 -7.85 -3.36
C LEU A 15 -8.76 -6.36 -3.33
N ALA A 16 -9.46 -5.56 -4.14
CA ALA A 16 -9.24 -4.11 -4.19
C ALA A 16 -9.51 -3.42 -2.84
N ASP A 17 -10.45 -3.93 -2.04
CA ASP A 17 -10.82 -3.37 -0.75
C ASP A 17 -9.74 -3.61 0.32
N ASP A 18 -8.94 -4.69 0.21
CA ASP A 18 -7.84 -5.01 1.13
C ASP A 18 -6.78 -3.90 1.15
N VAL A 19 -6.62 -3.20 0.02
CA VAL A 19 -5.73 -2.03 -0.12
C VAL A 19 -6.17 -0.92 0.83
N ASP A 20 -7.47 -0.66 0.94
CA ASP A 20 -7.98 0.43 1.76
C ASP A 20 -7.99 0.06 3.26
N GLU A 21 -8.11 -1.21 3.59
CA GLU A 21 -7.98 -1.71 4.98
C GLU A 21 -6.52 -1.70 5.48
N LEU A 22 -5.57 -2.10 4.63
CA LEU A 22 -4.15 -2.12 4.98
C LEU A 22 -3.61 -0.71 5.22
N VAL A 23 -4.04 0.28 4.42
CA VAL A 23 -3.51 1.64 4.48
C VAL A 23 -4.05 2.42 5.68
N THR A 24 -3.41 2.20 6.82
CA THR A 24 -3.69 2.94 8.06
C THR A 24 -2.67 4.05 8.34
N ASP A 25 -3.15 5.27 8.57
CA ASP A 25 -2.28 6.41 8.92
C ASP A 25 -1.91 6.38 10.41
N LYS A 26 -0.77 5.79 10.75
CA LYS A 26 -0.25 5.79 12.13
C LYS A 26 0.02 7.15 12.74
N ARG A 27 -0.01 8.24 11.96
CA ARG A 27 0.19 9.61 12.42
C ARG A 27 -1.12 10.39 12.59
N ALA A 28 -2.28 9.74 12.40
CA ALA A 28 -3.60 10.35 12.53
C ALA A 28 -3.80 11.12 13.86
N GLY A 29 -3.23 10.66 14.97
CA GLY A 29 -3.37 11.32 16.28
C GLY A 29 -2.32 12.38 16.64
N TRP A 30 -1.11 12.35 16.06
CA TRP A 30 0.00 13.18 16.60
C TRP A 30 0.01 14.61 16.02
N ARG A 31 -0.16 14.79 14.71
CA ARG A 31 -0.15 16.11 14.01
C ARG A 31 -0.88 16.07 12.66
N ALA A 32 -2.00 15.36 12.55
CA ALA A 32 -2.67 15.18 11.27
C ALA A 32 -3.63 16.33 10.95
N ASN A 33 -3.29 17.14 9.95
CA ASN A 33 -4.29 17.92 9.21
C ASN A 33 -4.97 16.98 8.19
N PRO A 34 -6.30 17.09 7.96
CA PRO A 34 -7.02 16.28 6.98
C PRO A 34 -6.36 16.22 5.59
N ALA A 35 -5.77 17.32 5.11
CA ALA A 35 -5.06 17.35 3.83
C ALA A 35 -3.76 16.53 3.86
N LYS A 36 -3.01 16.56 4.97
CA LYS A 36 -1.79 15.76 5.14
C LYS A 36 -2.12 14.27 5.27
N ALA A 37 -3.24 13.93 5.92
CA ALA A 37 -3.73 12.55 6.00
C ALA A 37 -4.06 12.02 4.60
N ARG A 38 -4.89 12.74 3.83
CA ARG A 38 -5.22 12.38 2.44
C ARG A 38 -3.99 12.21 1.55
N ARG A 39 -2.99 13.09 1.67
CA ARG A 39 -1.75 12.98 0.88
C ARG A 39 -0.91 11.75 1.26
N ARG A 40 -0.85 11.38 2.54
CA ARG A 40 -0.18 10.14 2.99
C ARG A 40 -0.92 8.90 2.51
N GLN A 41 -2.25 8.87 2.68
CA GLN A 41 -3.12 7.80 2.20
C GLN A 41 -2.90 7.53 0.70
N ARG A 42 -2.95 8.57 -0.14
CA ARG A 42 -2.64 8.45 -1.57
C ARG A 42 -1.23 7.95 -1.87
N ARG A 43 -0.23 8.41 -1.10
CA ARG A 43 1.15 7.95 -1.27
C ARG A 43 1.28 6.46 -0.98
N TYR A 44 0.67 5.99 0.11
CA TYR A 44 0.73 4.58 0.50
C TYR A 44 -0.04 3.70 -0.48
N LYS A 45 -1.25 4.09 -0.90
CA LYS A 45 -2.00 3.40 -1.95
C LYS A 45 -1.16 3.27 -3.22
N LYS A 46 -0.54 4.36 -3.70
CA LYS A 46 0.34 4.35 -4.88
C LYS A 46 1.56 3.42 -4.72
N ARG A 47 2.23 3.43 -3.55
CA ARG A 47 3.37 2.54 -3.32
C ARG A 47 2.95 1.08 -3.37
N LEU A 48 1.84 0.75 -2.72
CA LEU A 48 1.31 -0.60 -2.63
C LEU A 48 0.91 -1.13 -4.01
N THR A 49 0.14 -0.35 -4.77
CA THR A 49 -0.26 -0.74 -6.14
C THR A 49 0.93 -0.89 -7.07
N ASN A 50 1.95 -0.02 -6.93
CA ASN A 50 3.16 -0.14 -7.73
C ASN A 50 3.95 -1.41 -7.39
N GLU A 51 3.98 -1.81 -6.12
CA GLU A 51 4.66 -3.05 -5.69
C GLU A 51 3.95 -4.29 -6.23
N ILE A 52 2.62 -4.32 -6.18
CA ILE A 52 1.81 -5.41 -6.75
C ILE A 52 2.09 -5.53 -8.25
N LEU A 53 1.96 -4.41 -8.99
CA LEU A 53 2.24 -4.40 -10.42
C LEU A 53 3.68 -4.83 -10.75
N HIS A 54 4.65 -4.44 -9.93
CA HIS A 54 6.03 -4.85 -10.15
C HIS A 54 6.26 -6.34 -9.86
N SER A 55 5.62 -6.86 -8.82
CA SER A 55 5.67 -8.29 -8.46
C SER A 55 5.02 -9.14 -9.54
N ASP A 56 3.87 -8.72 -10.06
CA ASP A 56 3.15 -9.40 -11.15
C ASP A 56 3.99 -9.43 -12.44
N TYR A 57 4.63 -8.30 -12.77
CA TYR A 57 5.52 -8.22 -13.94
C TYR A 57 6.73 -9.15 -13.81
N LEU A 58 7.35 -9.23 -12.63
CA LEU A 58 8.47 -10.12 -12.37
C LEU A 58 8.05 -11.60 -12.41
N GLY A 59 6.85 -11.92 -11.93
CA GLY A 59 6.27 -13.26 -12.01
C GLY A 59 6.05 -13.72 -13.46
N GLN A 60 5.47 -12.86 -14.30
CA GLN A 60 5.22 -13.18 -15.71
C GLN A 60 6.52 -13.41 -16.50
N SER A 61 7.56 -12.62 -16.25
CA SER A 61 8.86 -12.82 -16.91
C SER A 61 9.58 -14.13 -16.55
N ALA A 62 9.19 -14.78 -15.44
CA ALA A 62 9.77 -16.05 -15.00
C ALA A 62 9.03 -17.29 -15.56
N GLU A 63 7.82 -17.12 -16.09
CA GLU A 63 7.03 -18.19 -16.70
C GLU A 63 7.25 -18.31 -18.23
N ASP A 64 7.81 -17.27 -18.85
CA ASP A 64 8.05 -17.18 -20.31
C ASP A 64 9.45 -17.70 -20.76
N ASP A 65 10.30 -18.19 -19.83
CA ASP A 65 11.64 -18.79 -20.08
C ASP A 65 11.62 -20.33 -19.89
#